data_AF-A0A0H1R0E0-F1
#
_entry.id   AF-A0A0H1R0E0-F1
#
_cell.length_a   1.000
_cell.length_b   1.000
_cell.length_c   1.000
_cell.angle_alpha   90.00
_cell.angle_beta   90.00
_cell.angle_gamma   90.00
#
_symmetry.space_group_name_H-M   'P 1'
#
loop_
_entity.id
_entity.type
_entity.pdbx_description
1 polymer ?
#
loop_
_entity_poly.entity_id
_entity_poly.type
_entity_poly.pdbx_seq_one_letter_code
_entity_poly.pdbx_strand_id
1 'polypeptide(L)'
;MTGSNPNYLVIFLVLFGAVVACGCMAAGGEDEPADRISGNGTITFVDLEGGFYGIVADDGERYLPTDLPTECRQDGLRVAFVVEPASETATIQQWGTPVEIVEIAAGDTRRTVAANATVTYIDLEGGFYGLVTDDGRKFLPGNLPAEYRQDGLLVQFSADVQDDGAGIQMWGTPVEIRSIEVIEGVLLVSGNATVTYIDLEGGFFGFVADDGRHYLPLNLNETWQADGTNVTFVARIKENTVTIQQWGTPVEVLAVDAAGNATYVAKTGTVTYVDLEGGFYGIVADGGERYLPLDLDETYRVDGMRLAFVGEIARDTATIQQWGTLIEIIDVPWVSAACGGNAGIANPAAVWCIEQGHTYEIRKNADGSEYGVCIFANGTVIDAWDYYRQTH
;
A
#
# COMPACT_ATOMS: atom_id res chain seq x y z
N MET A 1 -65.73 -59.74 1.70
CA MET A 1 -66.34 -58.76 0.79
C MET A 1 -65.23 -57.80 0.39
N THR A 2 -64.45 -58.09 -0.66
CA THR A 2 -64.66 -57.65 -2.07
C THR A 2 -64.70 -56.13 -2.17
N GLY A 3 -63.88 -55.42 -2.93
CA GLY A 3 -62.84 -55.67 -3.95
C GLY A 3 -62.26 -54.27 -4.28
N SER A 4 -61.44 -53.97 -5.27
CA SER A 4 -60.69 -54.66 -6.32
C SER A 4 -59.76 -53.58 -6.91
N ASN A 5 -58.45 -53.83 -6.96
CA ASN A 5 -57.47 -53.66 -8.07
C ASN A 5 -57.54 -52.46 -9.08
N PRO A 6 -56.44 -52.17 -9.81
CA PRO A 6 -55.01 -52.15 -9.44
C PRO A 6 -54.22 -51.03 -10.19
N ASN A 7 -52.91 -50.90 -9.92
CA ASN A 7 -51.85 -50.97 -10.95
C ASN A 7 -50.48 -50.73 -10.31
N TYR A 8 -49.77 -51.82 -10.01
CA TYR A 8 -48.32 -51.83 -9.81
C TYR A 8 -47.75 -53.02 -10.58
N LEU A 9 -46.78 -52.71 -11.42
CA LEU A 9 -45.58 -53.47 -11.75
C LEU A 9 -45.67 -54.89 -12.34
N VAL A 10 -44.51 -55.29 -12.85
CA VAL A 10 -44.06 -56.63 -13.23
C VAL A 10 -44.24 -56.95 -14.73
N ILE A 11 -43.27 -57.42 -15.53
CA ILE A 11 -41.80 -57.44 -15.59
C ILE A 11 -41.46 -58.49 -16.69
N PHE A 12 -40.33 -58.32 -17.38
CA PHE A 12 -39.45 -59.31 -18.04
C PHE A 12 -39.75 -59.94 -19.43
N LEU A 13 -38.59 -60.20 -20.09
CA LEU A 13 -38.23 -61.15 -21.15
C LEU A 13 -38.33 -60.66 -22.61
N VAL A 14 -37.39 -60.91 -23.54
CA VAL A 14 -36.03 -61.50 -23.57
C VAL A 14 -35.39 -61.18 -24.95
N LEU A 15 -34.05 -61.28 -24.98
CA LEU A 15 -33.04 -61.17 -26.04
C LEU A 15 -33.31 -61.41 -27.56
N PHE A 16 -32.40 -60.77 -28.32
CA PHE A 16 -31.66 -61.14 -29.55
C PHE A 16 -32.21 -60.74 -30.94
N GLY A 17 -31.42 -59.90 -31.64
CA GLY A 17 -31.50 -59.66 -33.08
C GLY A 17 -30.57 -58.52 -33.51
N ALA A 18 -29.47 -58.85 -34.20
CA ALA A 18 -28.30 -58.02 -34.47
C ALA A 18 -28.39 -57.17 -35.76
N VAL A 19 -27.62 -56.06 -35.77
CA VAL A 19 -26.92 -55.40 -36.91
C VAL A 19 -27.76 -54.82 -38.06
N VAL A 20 -27.68 -53.49 -38.28
CA VAL A 20 -26.95 -52.85 -39.41
C VAL A 20 -26.64 -51.39 -39.02
N ALA A 21 -25.38 -51.01 -39.23
CA ALA A 21 -24.76 -49.73 -38.96
C ALA A 21 -25.14 -48.60 -39.95
N CYS A 22 -24.63 -47.40 -39.66
CA CYS A 22 -24.75 -46.11 -40.36
C CYS A 22 -26.06 -45.37 -40.06
N GLY A 23 -26.09 -44.24 -39.34
CA GLY A 23 -25.02 -43.29 -39.01
C GLY A 23 -25.52 -41.90 -39.40
N CYS A 24 -26.11 -41.17 -38.45
CA CYS A 24 -26.56 -39.79 -38.64
C CYS A 24 -26.52 -39.02 -37.31
N MET A 25 -25.51 -38.14 -37.22
CA MET A 25 -25.53 -36.80 -36.60
C MET A 25 -25.72 -36.69 -35.09
N ALA A 26 -24.62 -36.93 -34.37
CA ALA A 26 -24.16 -36.00 -33.35
C ALA A 26 -22.75 -35.58 -33.77
N ALA A 27 -22.57 -34.32 -34.17
CA ALA A 27 -21.26 -33.78 -34.47
C ALA A 27 -20.48 -33.68 -33.15
N GLY A 28 -19.54 -34.61 -32.96
CA GLY A 28 -18.41 -34.46 -32.05
C GLY A 28 -17.23 -33.81 -32.78
N GLY A 29 -16.29 -33.30 -31.97
CA GLY A 29 -15.20 -32.40 -32.31
C GLY A 29 -15.34 -31.17 -31.42
N GLU A 30 -15.17 -31.29 -30.09
CA GLU A 30 -13.87 -31.31 -29.39
C GLU A 30 -12.97 -30.17 -29.86
N ASP A 31 -13.29 -28.98 -29.35
CA ASP A 31 -12.33 -27.91 -29.06
C ASP A 31 -12.86 -27.26 -27.77
N GLU A 32 -12.73 -27.97 -26.64
CA GLU A 32 -12.67 -27.25 -25.37
C GLU A 32 -11.42 -26.36 -25.45
N PRO A 33 -11.48 -25.06 -25.14
CA PRO A 33 -10.27 -24.27 -25.05
C PRO A 33 -9.42 -24.93 -23.97
N ALA A 34 -8.27 -25.49 -24.35
CA ALA A 34 -7.27 -25.96 -23.40
C ALA A 34 -7.08 -24.85 -22.35
N ASP A 35 -7.05 -25.23 -21.08
CA ASP A 35 -6.95 -24.30 -19.95
C ASP A 35 -5.56 -23.64 -20.00
N ARG A 36 -5.46 -22.60 -20.84
CA ARG A 36 -4.21 -21.90 -21.14
C ARG A 36 -3.80 -21.10 -19.91
N ILE A 37 -2.62 -21.40 -19.42
CA ILE A 37 -2.00 -20.69 -18.31
C ILE A 37 -1.07 -19.66 -18.91
N SER A 38 -1.24 -18.40 -18.54
CA SER A 38 -0.38 -17.30 -19.01
C SER A 38 0.19 -16.55 -17.83
N GLY A 39 1.44 -16.15 -17.92
CA GLY A 39 2.11 -15.44 -16.84
C GLY A 39 3.49 -14.94 -17.23
N ASN A 40 4.14 -14.30 -16.27
CA ASN A 40 5.55 -13.95 -16.35
C ASN A 40 6.33 -14.84 -15.40
N GLY A 41 7.58 -15.11 -15.75
CA GLY A 41 8.43 -15.93 -14.90
C GLY A 41 9.90 -15.81 -15.25
N THR A 42 10.70 -16.55 -14.49
CA THR A 42 12.14 -16.66 -14.66
C THR A 42 12.49 -18.07 -15.07
N ILE A 43 13.22 -18.20 -16.17
CA ILE A 43 13.86 -19.46 -16.55
C ILE A 43 14.92 -19.79 -15.51
N THR A 44 14.77 -20.95 -14.87
CA THR A 44 15.66 -21.42 -13.80
C THR A 44 16.27 -22.76 -14.19
N PHE A 45 17.59 -22.88 -14.11
CA PHE A 45 18.28 -24.15 -14.23
C PHE A 45 18.21 -24.92 -12.90
N VAL A 46 17.72 -26.15 -12.96
CA VAL A 46 17.54 -27.03 -11.81
C VAL A 46 18.49 -28.22 -11.94
N ASP A 47 19.46 -28.32 -11.03
CA ASP A 47 20.45 -29.41 -10.99
C ASP A 47 19.91 -30.66 -10.28
N LEU A 48 18.82 -31.20 -10.83
CA LEU A 48 18.25 -32.50 -10.44
C LEU A 48 18.26 -33.42 -11.66
N GLU A 49 18.61 -34.69 -11.45
CA GLU A 49 18.51 -35.76 -12.48
C GLU A 49 19.21 -35.47 -13.82
N GLY A 50 20.34 -34.77 -13.79
CA GLY A 50 21.13 -34.44 -14.98
C GLY A 50 20.90 -33.04 -15.52
N GLY A 51 20.10 -32.21 -14.83
CA GLY A 51 19.95 -30.79 -15.11
C GLY A 51 18.85 -30.49 -16.13
N PHE A 52 17.92 -29.63 -15.77
CA PHE A 52 16.86 -29.16 -16.69
C PHE A 52 16.54 -27.68 -16.47
N TYR A 53 15.82 -27.08 -17.42
CA TYR A 53 15.31 -25.71 -17.31
C TYR A 53 13.82 -25.72 -17.01
N GLY A 54 13.42 -24.99 -15.99
CA GLY A 54 12.02 -24.77 -15.60
C GLY A 54 11.64 -23.30 -15.66
N ILE A 55 10.34 -23.01 -15.65
CA ILE A 55 9.82 -21.65 -15.47
C ILE A 55 9.34 -21.53 -14.02
N VAL A 56 9.89 -20.58 -13.26
CA VAL A 56 9.33 -20.16 -11.97
C VAL A 56 8.52 -18.91 -12.23
N ALA A 57 7.20 -19.01 -12.14
CA ALA A 57 6.30 -17.89 -12.35
C ALA A 57 6.36 -16.90 -11.17
N ASP A 58 5.96 -15.66 -11.42
CA ASP A 58 6.02 -14.57 -10.43
C ASP A 58 5.08 -14.79 -9.23
N ASP A 59 4.03 -15.58 -9.40
CA ASP A 59 3.14 -16.04 -8.32
C ASP A 59 3.73 -17.19 -7.48
N GLY A 60 4.91 -17.67 -7.85
CA GLY A 60 5.62 -18.77 -7.18
C GLY A 60 5.28 -20.16 -7.71
N GLU A 61 4.36 -20.28 -8.68
CA GLU A 61 4.12 -21.56 -9.35
C GLU A 61 5.33 -21.99 -10.21
N ARG A 62 5.45 -23.28 -10.43
CA ARG A 62 6.58 -23.88 -11.17
C ARG A 62 6.03 -24.67 -12.33
N TYR A 63 6.54 -24.40 -13.52
CA TYR A 63 6.18 -25.10 -14.73
C TYR A 63 7.41 -25.77 -15.34
N LEU A 64 7.23 -27.02 -15.77
CA LEU A 64 8.24 -27.83 -16.41
C LEU A 64 7.91 -27.90 -17.92
N PRO A 65 8.46 -26.98 -18.74
CA PRO A 65 8.22 -26.98 -20.17
C PRO A 65 8.88 -28.18 -20.84
N THR A 66 8.13 -28.93 -21.64
CA THR A 66 8.65 -30.07 -22.41
C THR A 66 9.41 -29.62 -23.67
N ASP A 67 9.16 -28.39 -24.14
CA ASP A 67 9.58 -27.87 -25.44
C ASP A 67 10.24 -26.47 -25.36
N LEU A 68 10.90 -26.13 -24.24
CA LEU A 68 11.58 -24.83 -24.05
C LEU A 68 12.54 -24.48 -25.20
N PRO A 69 12.29 -23.37 -25.94
CA PRO A 69 13.14 -22.92 -27.05
C PRO A 69 14.57 -22.71 -26.62
N THR A 70 15.52 -23.06 -27.49
CA THR A 70 16.95 -23.02 -27.18
C THR A 70 17.45 -21.62 -26.86
N GLU A 71 16.91 -20.58 -27.50
CA GLU A 71 17.22 -19.18 -27.16
C GLU A 71 16.85 -18.81 -25.71
N CYS A 72 15.84 -19.47 -25.15
CA CYS A 72 15.34 -19.21 -23.79
C CYS A 72 16.05 -20.03 -22.71
N ARG A 73 16.95 -20.96 -23.05
CA ARG A 73 17.69 -21.81 -22.09
C ARG A 73 18.86 -21.08 -21.46
N GLN A 74 18.54 -20.03 -20.71
CA GLN A 74 19.50 -19.21 -19.99
C GLN A 74 18.99 -19.07 -18.56
N ASP A 75 19.77 -19.52 -17.59
CA ASP A 75 19.42 -19.40 -16.18
C ASP A 75 19.29 -17.91 -15.81
N GLY A 76 18.20 -17.56 -15.13
CA GLY A 76 17.85 -16.19 -14.80
C GLY A 76 17.17 -15.39 -15.92
N LEU A 77 16.88 -15.98 -17.08
CA LEU A 77 16.20 -15.26 -18.18
C LEU A 77 14.73 -14.97 -17.84
N ARG A 78 14.32 -13.71 -17.92
CA ARG A 78 12.93 -13.29 -17.77
C ARG A 78 12.13 -13.54 -19.04
N VAL A 79 10.94 -14.12 -18.88
CA VAL A 79 10.05 -14.48 -19.98
C VAL A 79 8.60 -14.16 -19.65
N ALA A 80 7.85 -13.70 -20.65
CA ALA A 80 6.39 -13.82 -20.67
C ALA A 80 6.04 -15.12 -21.40
N PHE A 81 5.10 -15.89 -20.87
CA PHE A 81 4.73 -17.19 -21.42
C PHE A 81 3.21 -17.42 -21.46
N VAL A 82 2.78 -18.22 -22.43
CA VAL A 82 1.48 -18.87 -22.49
C VAL A 82 1.77 -20.36 -22.66
N VAL A 83 1.21 -21.18 -21.78
CA VAL A 83 1.48 -22.62 -21.72
C VAL A 83 0.18 -23.41 -21.55
N GLU A 84 0.17 -24.64 -22.03
CA GLU A 84 -0.93 -25.59 -21.86
C GLU A 84 -0.46 -26.77 -21.00
N PRO A 85 -1.27 -27.24 -20.02
CA PRO A 85 -0.93 -28.43 -19.24
C PRO A 85 -0.67 -29.65 -20.13
N ALA A 86 0.49 -30.28 -19.99
CA ALA A 86 0.82 -31.47 -20.78
C ALA A 86 0.02 -32.68 -20.26
N SER A 87 -0.82 -33.27 -21.11
CA SER A 87 -1.61 -34.45 -20.73
C SER A 87 -0.71 -35.71 -20.62
N GLU A 88 -0.75 -36.34 -19.45
CA GLU A 88 -0.12 -37.64 -19.13
C GLU A 88 1.40 -37.78 -19.35
N THR A 89 2.19 -36.80 -18.89
CA THR A 89 3.64 -36.99 -18.80
C THR A 89 4.04 -37.36 -17.36
N ALA A 90 4.38 -38.62 -17.12
CA ALA A 90 5.09 -39.01 -15.91
C ALA A 90 6.52 -38.46 -16.01
N THR A 91 6.81 -37.35 -15.32
CA THR A 91 8.15 -36.76 -15.29
C THR A 91 8.96 -37.41 -14.18
N ILE A 92 10.23 -37.68 -14.46
CA ILE A 92 11.16 -38.19 -13.46
C ILE A 92 11.50 -37.06 -12.47
N GLN A 93 11.42 -35.81 -12.96
CA GLN A 93 11.96 -34.61 -12.32
C GLN A 93 11.23 -34.13 -11.04
N GLN A 94 10.07 -34.70 -10.66
CA GLN A 94 9.28 -34.34 -9.46
C GLN A 94 9.24 -32.82 -9.13
N TRP A 95 9.26 -31.96 -10.15
CA TRP A 95 9.42 -30.51 -10.00
C TRP A 95 8.56 -29.82 -11.05
N GLY A 96 7.62 -29.00 -10.58
CA GLY A 96 6.70 -28.21 -11.41
C GLY A 96 5.63 -29.02 -12.14
N THR A 97 4.64 -28.31 -12.65
CA THR A 97 3.57 -28.86 -13.50
C THR A 97 4.11 -28.99 -14.93
N PRO A 98 4.08 -30.18 -15.56
CA PRO A 98 4.49 -30.35 -16.95
C PRO A 98 3.59 -29.54 -17.90
N VAL A 99 4.21 -28.77 -18.79
CA VAL A 99 3.48 -27.91 -19.73
C VAL A 99 4.12 -27.92 -21.12
N GLU A 100 3.34 -27.58 -22.14
CA GLU A 100 3.80 -27.26 -23.49
C GLU A 100 3.73 -25.74 -23.72
N ILE A 101 4.73 -25.17 -24.38
CA ILE A 101 4.79 -23.74 -24.64
C ILE A 101 3.97 -23.40 -25.88
N VAL A 102 2.93 -22.60 -25.67
CA VAL A 102 2.15 -21.98 -26.76
C VAL A 102 2.86 -20.73 -27.28
N GLU A 103 3.32 -19.88 -26.36
CA GLU A 103 4.04 -18.64 -26.67
C GLU A 103 5.07 -18.36 -25.58
N ILE A 104 6.27 -17.95 -25.97
CA ILE A 104 7.30 -17.49 -25.02
C ILE A 104 8.16 -16.41 -25.67
N ALA A 105 8.39 -15.32 -24.95
CA ALA A 105 9.22 -14.22 -25.42
C ALA A 105 10.24 -13.84 -24.35
N ALA A 106 11.50 -13.67 -24.77
CA ALA A 106 12.56 -13.16 -23.92
C ALA A 106 12.34 -11.67 -23.65
N GLY A 107 12.31 -11.29 -22.38
CA GLY A 107 12.10 -9.93 -21.93
C GLY A 107 10.82 -9.74 -21.12
N ASP A 108 10.94 -8.93 -20.09
CA ASP A 108 9.84 -8.30 -19.39
C ASP A 108 9.51 -7.00 -20.13
N THR A 109 8.45 -6.99 -20.95
CA THR A 109 8.06 -5.77 -21.68
C THR A 109 7.16 -4.84 -20.88
N ARG A 110 6.96 -5.10 -19.58
CA ARG A 110 6.39 -4.11 -18.67
C ARG A 110 7.15 -4.12 -17.36
N ARG A 111 8.17 -3.27 -17.29
CA ARG A 111 8.70 -2.80 -16.00
C ARG A 111 7.55 -2.12 -15.26
N THR A 112 6.87 -2.85 -14.40
CA THR A 112 5.80 -2.30 -13.57
C THR A 112 6.41 -1.71 -12.31
N VAL A 113 5.87 -0.58 -11.89
CA VAL A 113 6.19 0.02 -10.60
C VAL A 113 4.89 0.13 -9.80
N ALA A 114 4.93 -0.38 -8.57
CA ALA A 114 3.88 -0.13 -7.58
C ALA A 114 4.54 0.50 -6.37
N ALA A 115 4.07 1.68 -5.97
CA ALA A 115 4.65 2.43 -4.86
C ALA A 115 3.66 3.44 -4.29
N ASN A 116 3.97 3.93 -3.10
CA ASN A 116 3.35 5.14 -2.56
C ASN A 116 4.15 6.35 -3.04
N ALA A 117 3.47 7.41 -3.44
CA ALA A 117 4.09 8.64 -3.92
C ALA A 117 3.31 9.87 -3.47
N THR A 118 4.01 11.00 -3.42
CA THR A 118 3.42 12.33 -3.32
C THR A 118 3.28 12.90 -4.73
N VAL A 119 2.08 13.34 -5.10
CA VAL A 119 1.85 14.14 -6.31
C VAL A 119 2.48 15.51 -6.06
N THR A 120 3.44 15.89 -6.89
CA THR A 120 4.19 17.15 -6.78
C THR A 120 3.98 17.99 -8.02
N TYR A 121 3.75 19.29 -7.87
CA TYR A 121 3.77 20.25 -8.98
C TYR A 121 5.22 20.70 -9.26
N ILE A 122 5.62 20.63 -10.51
CA ILE A 122 6.96 20.98 -10.99
C ILE A 122 6.85 22.16 -11.94
N ASP A 123 7.36 23.32 -11.51
CA ASP A 123 7.40 24.56 -12.31
C ASP A 123 8.58 24.57 -13.29
N LEU A 124 8.56 23.64 -14.25
CA LEU A 124 9.49 23.58 -15.38
C LEU A 124 8.69 23.52 -16.68
N GLU A 125 9.14 24.24 -17.72
CA GLU A 125 8.60 24.17 -19.08
C GLU A 125 7.07 24.36 -19.20
N GLY A 126 6.48 25.19 -18.34
CA GLY A 126 5.04 25.46 -18.33
C GLY A 126 4.24 24.72 -17.26
N GLY A 127 4.91 23.95 -16.40
CA GLY A 127 4.31 23.35 -15.23
C GLY A 127 3.70 21.98 -15.49
N PHE A 128 4.05 20.98 -14.69
CA PHE A 128 3.45 19.65 -14.76
C PHE A 128 3.37 18.99 -13.39
N TYR A 129 2.60 17.91 -13.27
CA TYR A 129 2.52 17.10 -12.05
C TYR A 129 3.30 15.80 -12.22
N GLY A 130 4.08 15.45 -11.20
CA GLY A 130 4.87 14.23 -11.15
C GLY A 130 4.63 13.45 -9.86
N LEU A 131 4.99 12.17 -9.85
CA LEU A 131 4.91 11.31 -8.68
C LEU A 131 6.31 11.16 -8.08
N VAL A 132 6.49 11.55 -6.82
CA VAL A 132 7.75 11.40 -6.09
C VAL A 132 7.54 10.38 -4.97
N THR A 133 8.23 9.26 -5.04
CA THR A 133 8.16 8.21 -4.00
C THR A 133 9.01 8.59 -2.80
N ASP A 134 8.76 7.96 -1.64
CA ASP A 134 9.47 8.26 -0.39
C ASP A 134 10.99 8.04 -0.48
N ASP A 135 11.44 7.12 -1.34
CA ASP A 135 12.86 6.86 -1.64
C ASP A 135 13.47 7.84 -2.66
N GLY A 136 12.73 8.88 -3.05
CA GLY A 136 13.20 9.95 -3.93
C GLY A 136 13.21 9.61 -5.41
N ARG A 137 12.68 8.44 -5.82
CA ARG A 137 12.44 8.17 -7.24
C ARG A 137 11.33 9.08 -7.76
N LYS A 138 11.44 9.45 -9.04
CA LYS A 138 10.54 10.38 -9.71
C LYS A 138 9.92 9.69 -10.90
N PHE A 139 8.61 9.76 -11.03
CA PHE A 139 7.86 9.20 -12.14
C PHE A 139 7.02 10.30 -12.79
N LEU A 140 7.05 10.31 -14.12
CA LEU A 140 6.32 11.28 -14.94
C LEU A 140 5.11 10.58 -15.58
N PRO A 141 3.92 10.71 -14.98
CA PRO A 141 2.73 10.05 -15.50
C PRO A 141 2.19 10.73 -16.76
N GLY A 142 2.07 9.99 -17.87
CA GLY A 142 1.47 10.48 -19.11
C GLY A 142 -0.06 10.66 -19.04
N ASN A 143 -0.71 10.02 -18.07
CA ASN A 143 -2.16 9.91 -17.94
C ASN A 143 -2.68 10.20 -16.52
N LEU A 144 -2.03 11.09 -15.75
CA LEU A 144 -2.50 11.46 -14.42
C LEU A 144 -3.91 12.08 -14.48
N PRO A 145 -4.93 11.45 -13.85
CA PRO A 145 -6.30 11.97 -13.89
C PRO A 145 -6.39 13.35 -13.22
N ALA A 146 -7.34 14.17 -13.66
CA ALA A 146 -7.40 15.59 -13.27
C ALA A 146 -7.67 15.79 -11.78
N GLU A 147 -8.46 14.90 -11.19
CA GLU A 147 -8.78 14.86 -9.77
C GLU A 147 -7.56 14.62 -8.87
N TYR A 148 -6.50 13.99 -9.39
CA TYR A 148 -5.25 13.77 -8.66
C TYR A 148 -4.21 14.88 -8.89
N ARG A 149 -4.51 15.92 -9.69
CA ARG A 149 -3.58 17.02 -9.98
C ARG A 149 -3.58 18.08 -8.88
N GLN A 150 -3.30 17.63 -7.66
CA GLN A 150 -3.18 18.47 -6.48
C GLN A 150 -1.80 18.26 -5.88
N ASP A 151 -1.06 19.36 -5.71
CA ASP A 151 0.26 19.31 -5.09
C ASP A 151 0.13 18.85 -3.63
N GLY A 152 1.00 17.91 -3.22
CA GLY A 152 0.99 17.31 -1.90
C GLY A 152 0.04 16.10 -1.73
N LEU A 153 -0.71 15.69 -2.76
CA LEU A 153 -1.64 14.56 -2.65
C LEU A 153 -0.86 13.23 -2.50
N LEU A 154 -1.14 12.48 -1.44
CA LEU A 154 -0.54 11.17 -1.21
C LEU A 154 -1.34 10.09 -1.92
N VAL A 155 -0.66 9.29 -2.72
CA VAL A 155 -1.30 8.27 -3.57
C VAL A 155 -0.52 6.96 -3.51
N GLN A 156 -1.26 5.86 -3.59
CA GLN A 156 -0.71 4.57 -3.95
C GLN A 156 -1.00 4.40 -5.43
N PHE A 157 0.03 4.06 -6.21
CA PHE A 157 -0.13 3.87 -7.63
C PHE A 157 0.54 2.59 -8.10
N SER A 158 -0.02 2.01 -9.15
CA SER A 158 0.67 1.06 -10.00
C SER A 158 0.75 1.63 -11.42
N ALA A 159 1.89 1.49 -12.07
CA ALA A 159 2.10 2.04 -13.39
C ALA A 159 3.05 1.19 -14.23
N ASP A 160 2.91 1.30 -15.54
CA ASP A 160 3.84 0.78 -16.53
C ASP A 160 4.92 1.80 -16.82
N VAL A 161 6.19 1.41 -16.65
CA VAL A 161 7.33 2.21 -17.10
C VAL A 161 7.38 2.16 -18.61
N GLN A 162 7.36 3.33 -19.23
CA GLN A 162 7.50 3.47 -20.68
C GLN A 162 8.99 3.51 -21.04
N ASP A 163 9.40 2.68 -22.01
CA ASP A 163 10.79 2.60 -22.51
C ASP A 163 11.13 3.73 -23.51
N ASP A 164 10.21 4.67 -23.70
CA ASP A 164 10.31 5.72 -24.69
C ASP A 164 11.35 6.76 -24.24
N GLY A 165 12.48 6.75 -24.95
CA GLY A 165 13.68 7.51 -24.62
C GLY A 165 13.44 8.99 -24.37
N ALA A 166 14.22 9.54 -23.42
CA ALA A 166 14.36 10.96 -23.10
C ALA A 166 13.08 11.76 -23.37
N GLY A 167 12.09 11.63 -22.47
CA GLY A 167 10.92 12.50 -22.45
C GLY A 167 11.31 13.97 -22.55
N ILE A 168 10.42 14.78 -23.14
CA ILE A 168 10.64 16.22 -23.38
C ILE A 168 11.08 16.92 -22.08
N GLN A 169 10.47 16.51 -20.96
CA GLN A 169 10.90 16.89 -19.62
C GLN A 169 12.00 15.94 -19.15
N MET A 170 13.22 16.43 -18.93
CA MET A 170 14.33 15.69 -18.32
C MET A 170 14.11 15.43 -16.81
N TRP A 171 12.90 15.01 -16.42
CA TRP A 171 12.48 14.84 -15.05
C TRP A 171 11.66 13.54 -14.90
N GLY A 172 12.21 12.61 -14.11
CA GLY A 172 11.56 11.36 -13.77
C GLY A 172 11.52 10.31 -14.87
N THR A 173 11.14 9.09 -14.47
CA THR A 173 10.90 7.96 -15.37
C THR A 173 9.48 8.08 -15.94
N PRO A 174 9.28 8.13 -17.27
CA PRO A 174 7.94 8.16 -17.87
C PRO A 174 7.14 6.91 -17.51
N VAL A 175 5.89 7.11 -17.08
CA VAL A 175 5.00 6.01 -16.72
C VAL A 175 3.57 6.22 -17.23
N GLU A 176 2.85 5.12 -17.42
CA GLU A 176 1.40 5.10 -17.62
C GLU A 176 0.73 4.46 -16.42
N ILE A 177 -0.06 5.24 -15.68
CA ILE A 177 -0.77 4.82 -14.49
C ILE A 177 -1.82 3.77 -14.86
N ARG A 178 -1.76 2.62 -14.20
CA ARG A 178 -2.77 1.55 -14.26
C ARG A 178 -3.82 1.72 -13.17
N SER A 179 -3.37 1.94 -11.95
CA SER A 179 -4.22 2.27 -10.81
C SER A 179 -3.58 3.40 -10.03
N ILE A 180 -4.40 4.30 -9.53
CA ILE A 180 -4.00 5.34 -8.59
C ILE A 180 -5.15 5.55 -7.64
N GLU A 181 -4.83 5.52 -6.36
CA GLU A 181 -5.79 5.73 -5.28
C GLU A 181 -5.16 6.71 -4.31
N VAL A 182 -5.97 7.63 -3.78
CA VAL A 182 -5.55 8.44 -2.65
C VAL A 182 -5.31 7.47 -1.50
N ILE A 183 -4.07 7.37 -1.04
CA ILE A 183 -3.85 6.85 0.32
C ILE A 183 -4.44 7.95 1.16
N GLU A 184 -5.54 7.70 1.89
CA GLU A 184 -6.23 8.71 2.71
C GLU A 184 -5.22 9.55 3.49
N GLY A 185 -4.78 10.60 2.81
CA GLY A 185 -3.74 11.51 3.20
C GLY A 185 -4.57 12.63 3.73
N VAL A 186 -4.55 12.78 5.03
CA VAL A 186 -5.49 13.65 5.70
C VAL A 186 -5.34 15.05 5.13
N LEU A 187 -6.34 15.47 4.34
CA LEU A 187 -6.38 16.80 3.77
C LEU A 187 -6.76 17.75 4.90
N LEU A 188 -5.73 18.29 5.54
CA LEU A 188 -5.87 19.22 6.64
C LEU A 188 -6.13 20.61 6.08
N VAL A 189 -7.12 21.28 6.66
CA VAL A 189 -7.33 22.70 6.51
C VAL A 189 -7.13 23.36 7.86
N SER A 190 -6.50 24.53 7.87
CA SER A 190 -6.42 25.39 9.04
C SER A 190 -6.54 26.85 8.64
N GLY A 191 -6.92 27.68 9.61
CA GLY A 191 -7.02 29.13 9.41
C GLY A 191 -7.98 29.79 10.37
N ASN A 192 -8.23 31.06 10.15
CA ASN A 192 -9.25 31.82 10.85
C ASN A 192 -10.59 31.73 10.12
N ALA A 193 -11.67 31.69 10.87
CA ALA A 193 -13.03 31.71 10.35
C ALA A 193 -13.99 32.41 11.33
N THR A 194 -15.11 32.88 10.78
CA THR A 194 -16.27 33.24 11.57
C THR A 194 -17.26 32.07 11.58
N VAL A 195 -17.62 31.62 12.79
CA VAL A 195 -18.73 30.68 12.99
C VAL A 195 -20.03 31.41 12.64
N THR A 196 -20.72 30.92 11.62
CA THR A 196 -21.93 31.54 11.08
C THR A 196 -23.09 30.57 11.21
N TYR A 197 -24.24 31.04 11.66
CA TYR A 197 -25.49 30.28 11.61
C TYR A 197 -26.10 30.36 10.20
N ILE A 198 -26.38 29.21 9.60
CA ILE A 198 -26.98 29.08 8.28
C ILE A 198 -28.39 28.51 8.43
N ASP A 199 -29.40 29.30 8.06
CA ASP A 199 -30.82 28.91 8.09
C ASP A 199 -31.20 28.14 6.81
N LEU A 200 -30.63 26.94 6.67
CA LEU A 200 -31.00 25.96 5.65
C LEU A 200 -31.27 24.62 6.32
N GLU A 201 -32.29 23.90 5.84
CA GLU A 201 -32.61 22.53 6.28
C GLU A 201 -32.72 22.31 7.80
N GLY A 202 -33.25 23.28 8.53
CA GLY A 202 -33.40 23.19 9.99
C GLY A 202 -32.30 23.91 10.79
N GLY A 203 -31.35 24.55 10.11
CA GLY A 203 -30.35 25.41 10.71
C GLY A 203 -29.10 24.66 11.16
N PHE A 204 -27.93 25.17 10.83
CA PHE A 204 -26.65 24.62 11.27
C PHE A 204 -25.59 25.71 11.39
N PHE A 205 -24.49 25.40 12.07
CA PHE A 205 -23.33 26.29 12.15
C PHE A 205 -22.26 25.85 11.16
N GLY A 206 -21.71 26.81 10.42
CA GLY A 206 -20.63 26.62 9.46
C GLY A 206 -19.47 27.55 9.75
N PHE A 207 -18.30 27.21 9.25
CA PHE A 207 -17.15 28.10 9.23
C PHE A 207 -17.09 28.85 7.91
N VAL A 208 -17.11 30.17 7.98
CA VAL A 208 -16.77 31.05 6.85
C VAL A 208 -15.35 31.52 7.08
N ALA A 209 -14.40 30.94 6.35
CA ALA A 209 -12.99 31.28 6.48
C ALA A 209 -12.69 32.67 5.91
N ASP A 210 -11.62 33.31 6.41
CA ASP A 210 -11.20 34.65 5.98
C ASP A 210 -10.88 34.73 4.47
N ASP A 211 -10.54 33.61 3.85
CA ASP A 211 -10.30 33.49 2.41
C ASP A 211 -11.58 33.27 1.58
N GLY A 212 -12.74 33.25 2.22
CA GLY A 212 -14.05 33.06 1.60
C GLY A 212 -14.44 31.61 1.39
N ARG A 213 -13.62 30.63 1.78
CA ARG A 213 -14.01 29.21 1.74
C ARG A 213 -14.98 28.89 2.87
N HIS A 214 -15.90 27.97 2.59
CA HIS A 214 -16.93 27.54 3.54
C HIS A 214 -16.67 26.10 3.96
N TYR A 215 -16.70 25.84 5.27
CA TYR A 215 -16.52 24.50 5.81
C TYR A 215 -17.72 24.14 6.69
N LEU A 216 -18.23 22.93 6.50
CA LEU A 216 -19.31 22.36 7.28
C LEU A 216 -18.71 21.43 8.36
N PRO A 217 -18.58 21.90 9.61
CA PRO A 217 -17.99 21.10 10.66
C PRO A 217 -18.99 20.04 11.15
N LEU A 218 -18.63 18.77 11.00
CA LEU A 218 -19.49 17.63 11.32
C LEU A 218 -19.54 17.31 12.83
N ASN A 219 -18.56 17.82 13.59
CA ASN A 219 -18.36 17.54 15.02
C ASN A 219 -18.09 18.83 15.84
N LEU A 220 -18.59 20.00 15.41
CA LEU A 220 -18.38 21.25 16.14
C LEU A 220 -19.05 21.20 17.52
N ASN A 221 -18.26 21.37 18.58
CA ASN A 221 -18.75 21.40 19.95
C ASN A 221 -19.74 22.57 20.16
N GLU A 222 -20.82 22.34 20.90
CA GLU A 222 -21.87 23.32 21.23
C GLU A 222 -21.32 24.62 21.84
N THR A 223 -20.21 24.57 22.57
CA THR A 223 -19.58 25.77 23.15
C THR A 223 -19.11 26.77 22.11
N TRP A 224 -18.84 26.32 20.89
CA TRP A 224 -18.41 27.15 19.76
C TRP A 224 -19.55 27.49 18.80
N GLN A 225 -20.76 26.97 19.03
CA GLN A 225 -21.94 27.19 18.20
C GLN A 225 -22.63 28.53 18.54
N ALA A 226 -21.92 29.63 18.35
CA ALA A 226 -22.43 30.97 18.51
C ALA A 226 -22.16 31.79 17.25
N ASP A 227 -23.22 32.35 16.68
CA ASP A 227 -23.16 33.14 15.44
C ASP A 227 -22.27 34.38 15.62
N GLY A 228 -21.39 34.62 14.65
CA GLY A 228 -20.41 35.70 14.67
C GLY A 228 -19.15 35.43 15.51
N THR A 229 -18.97 34.21 16.03
CA THR A 229 -17.77 33.87 16.82
C THR A 229 -16.55 33.76 15.91
N ASN A 230 -15.49 34.52 16.21
CA ASN A 230 -14.23 34.42 15.48
C ASN A 230 -13.33 33.36 16.08
N VAL A 231 -12.93 32.38 15.26
CA VAL A 231 -12.14 31.23 15.67
C VAL A 231 -10.91 31.05 14.80
N THR A 232 -9.86 30.46 15.35
CA THR A 232 -8.83 29.75 14.60
C THR A 232 -9.13 28.26 14.72
N PHE A 233 -8.98 27.51 13.63
CA PHE A 233 -9.29 26.09 13.61
C PHE A 233 -8.29 25.30 12.78
N VAL A 234 -8.28 24.01 13.04
CA VAL A 234 -7.67 22.99 12.18
C VAL A 234 -8.63 21.81 12.08
N ALA A 235 -8.86 21.35 10.87
CA ALA A 235 -9.84 20.31 10.58
C ALA A 235 -9.35 19.40 9.45
N ARG A 236 -9.84 18.17 9.47
CA ARG A 236 -9.67 17.17 8.42
C ARG A 236 -10.84 17.26 7.45
N ILE A 237 -10.58 17.45 6.17
CA ILE A 237 -11.62 17.35 5.14
C ILE A 237 -12.11 15.90 5.05
N LYS A 238 -13.43 15.74 5.06
CA LYS A 238 -14.10 14.45 4.89
C LYS A 238 -14.62 14.34 3.47
N GLU A 239 -13.73 13.91 2.58
CA GLU A 239 -14.06 13.67 1.18
C GLU A 239 -15.22 12.66 1.05
N ASN A 240 -15.97 12.75 -0.06
CA ASN A 240 -17.10 11.88 -0.37
C ASN A 240 -18.23 11.86 0.69
N THR A 241 -18.23 12.79 1.63
CA THR A 241 -19.33 12.93 2.59
C THR A 241 -20.49 13.67 1.93
N VAL A 242 -21.60 12.96 1.74
CA VAL A 242 -22.84 13.57 1.27
C VAL A 242 -23.56 14.16 2.47
N THR A 243 -23.67 15.49 2.50
CA THR A 243 -24.38 16.22 3.55
C THR A 243 -25.71 16.73 3.01
N ILE A 244 -26.77 16.62 3.81
CA ILE A 244 -28.08 17.16 3.44
C ILE A 244 -27.99 18.67 3.17
N GLN A 245 -27.18 19.39 3.96
CA GLN A 245 -27.05 20.85 3.92
C GLN A 245 -26.60 21.42 2.57
N GLN A 246 -25.95 20.60 1.72
CA GLN A 246 -25.39 21.00 0.43
C GLN A 246 -24.58 22.32 0.48
N TRP A 247 -23.89 22.57 1.59
CA TRP A 247 -23.19 23.81 1.85
C TRP A 247 -21.82 23.53 2.48
N GLY A 248 -20.79 24.20 1.94
CA GLY A 248 -19.42 24.09 2.42
C GLY A 248 -18.79 22.71 2.17
N THR A 249 -17.48 22.64 2.40
CA THR A 249 -16.74 21.38 2.39
C THR A 249 -16.91 20.70 3.75
N PRO A 250 -17.38 19.44 3.83
CA PRO A 250 -17.50 18.72 5.10
C PRO A 250 -16.14 18.51 5.77
N VAL A 251 -16.04 18.82 7.05
CA VAL A 251 -14.81 18.68 7.84
C VAL A 251 -15.07 18.06 9.22
N GLU A 252 -14.11 17.28 9.69
CA GLU A 252 -13.97 16.88 11.07
C GLU A 252 -12.98 17.84 11.76
N VAL A 253 -13.49 18.68 12.67
CA VAL A 253 -12.69 19.61 13.46
C VAL A 253 -11.78 18.83 14.40
N LEU A 254 -10.48 19.08 14.30
CA LEU A 254 -9.45 18.45 15.14
C LEU A 254 -9.13 19.35 16.33
N ALA A 255 -9.01 20.66 16.10
CA ALA A 255 -8.93 21.66 17.16
C ALA A 255 -9.53 23.00 16.71
N VAL A 256 -10.03 23.75 17.68
CA VAL A 256 -10.64 25.07 17.49
C VAL A 256 -10.46 25.89 18.76
N ASP A 257 -10.14 27.17 18.59
CA ASP A 257 -10.02 28.13 19.67
C ASP A 257 -10.41 29.53 19.19
N ALA A 258 -10.56 30.50 20.09
CA ALA A 258 -10.77 31.89 19.77
C ALA A 258 -9.62 32.42 18.89
N ALA A 259 -9.97 33.18 17.86
CA ALA A 259 -8.98 33.73 16.94
C ALA A 259 -7.91 34.53 17.69
N GLY A 260 -6.64 34.17 17.47
CA GLY A 260 -5.47 34.78 18.11
C GLY A 260 -4.99 34.10 19.40
N ASN A 261 -5.84 33.28 20.05
CA ASN A 261 -5.46 32.56 21.27
C ASN A 261 -4.45 31.46 20.96
N ALA A 262 -4.78 30.59 20.01
CA ALA A 262 -3.91 29.51 19.53
C ALA A 262 -3.26 29.84 18.17
N THR A 263 -2.23 29.09 17.81
CA THR A 263 -1.76 28.96 16.43
C THR A 263 -1.52 27.51 16.12
N TYR A 264 -2.34 26.98 15.24
CA TYR A 264 -2.22 25.61 14.79
C TYR A 264 -1.28 25.51 13.59
N VAL A 265 -0.53 24.42 13.56
CA VAL A 265 0.26 23.98 12.42
C VAL A 265 -0.27 22.63 11.96
N ALA A 266 -0.43 22.48 10.67
CA ALA A 266 -0.91 21.27 10.02
C ALA A 266 -0.01 21.00 8.83
N LYS A 267 0.93 20.06 8.95
CA LYS A 267 1.99 19.84 7.96
C LYS A 267 2.34 18.36 7.86
N THR A 268 2.98 18.01 6.76
CA THR A 268 3.69 16.75 6.59
C THR A 268 5.18 16.99 6.82
N GLY A 269 5.85 16.01 7.41
CA GLY A 269 7.29 16.07 7.66
C GLY A 269 7.90 14.72 8.01
N THR A 270 9.20 14.77 8.25
CA THR A 270 10.02 13.63 8.67
C THR A 270 10.44 13.79 10.11
N VAL A 271 10.17 12.78 10.94
CA VAL A 271 10.72 12.64 12.28
C VAL A 271 12.22 12.42 12.18
N THR A 272 13.00 13.20 12.89
CA THR A 272 14.46 13.19 12.86
C THR A 272 15.00 13.11 14.28
N TYR A 273 15.89 12.16 14.54
CA TYR A 273 16.66 12.11 15.76
C TYR A 273 17.79 13.15 15.72
N VAL A 274 17.91 13.95 16.77
CA VAL A 274 18.90 15.01 16.90
C VAL A 274 19.76 14.75 18.12
N ASP A 275 21.03 14.44 17.90
CA ASP A 275 22.03 14.20 18.96
C ASP A 275 22.60 15.54 19.50
N LEU A 276 21.74 16.30 20.18
CA LEU A 276 22.10 17.49 20.94
C LEU A 276 21.47 17.40 22.34
N GLU A 277 22.21 17.84 23.36
CA GLU A 277 21.71 17.96 24.74
C GLU A 277 21.08 16.69 25.33
N GLY A 278 21.60 15.51 24.94
CA GLY A 278 21.09 14.21 25.41
C GLY A 278 20.17 13.49 24.43
N GLY A 279 19.95 14.06 23.24
CA GLY A 279 19.20 13.43 22.17
C GLY A 279 17.70 13.72 22.26
N PHE A 280 17.09 14.12 21.15
CA PHE A 280 15.63 14.30 21.07
C PHE A 280 15.12 14.01 19.66
N TYR A 281 13.81 13.80 19.53
CA TYR A 281 13.14 13.67 18.24
C TYR A 281 12.46 14.98 17.88
N GLY A 282 12.75 15.49 16.69
CA GLY A 282 12.09 16.66 16.09
C GLY A 282 11.40 16.28 14.79
N ILE A 283 10.55 17.17 14.27
CA ILE A 283 9.90 16.99 12.97
C ILE A 283 10.43 18.05 12.01
N VAL A 284 11.03 17.64 10.89
CA VAL A 284 11.38 18.51 9.78
C VAL A 284 10.23 18.46 8.78
N ALA A 285 9.46 19.54 8.68
CA ALA A 285 8.39 19.63 7.70
C ALA A 285 8.94 19.60 6.27
N ASP A 286 8.13 19.15 5.31
CA ASP A 286 8.53 19.09 3.89
C ASP A 286 8.93 20.48 3.33
N GLY A 287 8.39 21.56 3.91
CA GLY A 287 8.77 22.95 3.61
C GLY A 287 10.11 23.39 4.22
N GLY A 288 10.78 22.52 4.97
CA GLY A 288 12.06 22.76 5.64
C GLY A 288 11.96 23.39 7.02
N GLU A 289 10.76 23.77 7.48
CA GLU A 289 10.57 24.26 8.84
C GLU A 289 10.82 23.14 9.86
N ARG A 290 11.31 23.51 11.04
CA ARG A 290 11.62 22.57 12.12
C ARG A 290 10.65 22.77 13.26
N TYR A 291 10.15 21.67 13.79
CA TYR A 291 9.23 21.63 14.92
C TYR A 291 9.77 20.72 16.01
N LEU A 292 9.77 21.23 17.24
CA LEU A 292 10.11 20.45 18.42
C LEU A 292 8.81 20.06 19.12
N PRO A 293 8.37 18.80 19.02
CA PRO A 293 7.19 18.35 19.74
C PRO A 293 7.53 18.14 21.23
N LEU A 294 6.71 18.69 22.12
CA LEU A 294 6.81 18.50 23.57
C LEU A 294 6.46 17.07 23.99
N ASP A 295 5.53 16.43 23.27
CA ASP A 295 4.89 15.19 23.64
C ASP A 295 4.70 14.23 22.45
N LEU A 296 5.71 14.12 21.57
CA LEU A 296 5.64 13.12 20.50
C LEU A 296 5.57 11.71 21.10
N ASP A 297 4.48 10.99 20.80
CA ASP A 297 4.28 9.60 21.24
C ASP A 297 5.46 8.72 20.82
N GLU A 298 5.87 7.79 21.70
CA GLU A 298 7.02 6.91 21.48
C GLU A 298 6.89 6.06 20.21
N THR A 299 5.67 5.72 19.81
CA THR A 299 5.39 4.98 18.57
C THR A 299 5.82 5.75 17.31
N TYR A 300 5.88 7.08 17.38
CA TYR A 300 6.32 7.95 16.29
C TYR A 300 7.79 8.36 16.38
N ARG A 301 8.50 8.01 17.47
CA ARG A 301 9.91 8.33 17.69
C ARG A 301 10.84 7.40 16.91
N VAL A 302 10.67 7.37 15.60
CA VAL A 302 11.47 6.57 14.67
C VAL A 302 12.16 7.52 13.71
N ASP A 303 13.49 7.51 13.70
CA ASP A 303 14.28 8.35 12.81
C ASP A 303 13.97 8.02 11.35
N GLY A 304 13.66 9.05 10.57
CA GLY A 304 13.22 8.93 9.18
C GLY A 304 11.71 8.73 8.98
N MET A 305 10.92 8.49 10.04
CA MET A 305 9.47 8.29 9.90
C MET A 305 8.80 9.52 9.29
N ARG A 306 8.10 9.36 8.15
CA ARG A 306 7.24 10.42 7.63
C ARG A 306 5.87 10.36 8.28
N LEU A 307 5.33 11.53 8.62
CA LEU A 307 4.01 11.66 9.20
C LEU A 307 3.36 13.00 8.80
N ALA A 308 2.03 13.04 8.88
CA ALA A 308 1.28 14.27 8.91
C ALA A 308 0.92 14.53 10.37
N PHE A 309 1.11 15.76 10.82
CA PHE A 309 0.83 16.17 12.19
C PHE A 309 -0.01 17.43 12.23
N VAL A 310 -0.80 17.51 13.29
CA VAL A 310 -1.44 18.73 13.76
C VAL A 310 -0.85 19.06 15.12
N GLY A 311 -0.39 20.28 15.29
CA GLY A 311 0.10 20.75 16.58
C GLY A 311 -0.27 22.19 16.86
N GLU A 312 -0.21 22.57 18.12
CA GLU A 312 -0.35 23.95 18.57
C GLU A 312 1.02 24.52 18.96
N ILE A 313 1.32 25.75 18.55
CA ILE A 313 2.57 26.42 18.93
C ILE A 313 2.55 26.78 20.42
N ALA A 314 3.47 26.19 21.18
CA ALA A 314 3.65 26.44 22.61
C ALA A 314 4.45 27.73 22.84
N ARG A 315 3.76 28.89 22.82
CA ARG A 315 4.39 30.23 22.87
C ARG A 315 5.06 30.57 24.20
N ASP A 316 4.53 30.05 25.31
CA ASP A 316 4.95 30.42 26.67
C ASP A 316 5.84 29.36 27.34
N THR A 317 6.34 28.39 26.56
CA THR A 317 7.17 27.30 27.04
C THR A 317 8.58 27.45 26.49
N ALA A 318 9.58 27.36 27.38
CA ALA A 318 10.99 27.38 26.99
C ALA A 318 11.60 25.98 27.15
N THR A 319 12.31 25.54 26.13
CA THR A 319 13.11 24.31 26.15
C THR A 319 14.59 24.65 26.17
N ILE A 320 15.40 23.72 26.68
CA ILE A 320 16.86 23.80 26.50
C ILE A 320 17.21 23.52 25.02
N GLN A 321 16.43 22.65 24.37
CA GLN A 321 16.60 22.30 22.98
C GLN A 321 16.20 23.47 22.07
N GLN A 322 17.20 24.24 21.63
CA GLN A 322 17.04 25.40 20.73
C GLN A 322 16.90 24.98 19.25
N TRP A 323 16.00 24.05 18.95
CA TRP A 323 15.84 23.47 17.62
C TRP A 323 14.39 23.62 17.13
N GLY A 324 14.14 24.64 16.31
CA GLY A 324 12.83 24.82 15.68
C GLY A 324 11.76 25.45 16.57
N THR A 325 10.51 25.41 16.09
CA THR A 325 9.33 25.95 16.77
C THR A 325 8.76 24.90 17.71
N LEU A 326 8.54 25.26 18.97
CA LEU A 326 7.98 24.35 19.96
C LEU A 326 6.48 24.13 19.73
N ILE A 327 6.04 22.87 19.73
CA ILE A 327 4.64 22.51 19.53
C ILE A 327 4.17 21.43 20.51
N GLU A 328 2.88 21.44 20.82
CA GLU A 328 2.15 20.32 21.43
C GLU A 328 1.42 19.55 20.32
N ILE A 329 1.54 18.22 20.29
CA ILE A 329 0.91 17.40 19.25
C ILE A 329 -0.56 17.20 19.61
N ILE A 330 -1.44 17.64 18.70
CA ILE A 330 -2.89 17.46 18.83
C ILE A 330 -3.33 16.15 18.18
N ASP A 331 -2.83 15.88 16.98
CA ASP A 331 -3.18 14.68 16.21
C ASP A 331 -2.03 14.30 15.28
N VAL A 332 -1.88 12.99 15.03
CA VAL A 332 -0.99 12.44 13.99
C VAL A 332 -1.88 11.71 12.98
N PRO A 333 -2.54 12.47 12.10
CA PRO A 333 -3.58 11.94 11.22
C PRO A 333 -3.11 10.86 10.25
N TRP A 334 -1.81 10.83 9.93
CA TRP A 334 -1.23 9.86 9.02
C TRP A 334 0.24 9.61 9.35
N VAL A 335 0.67 8.38 9.14
CA VAL A 335 2.08 7.96 9.18
C VAL A 335 2.39 7.13 7.95
N SER A 336 3.58 7.34 7.38
CA SER A 336 4.07 6.51 6.27
C SER A 336 4.31 5.08 6.75
N ALA A 337 3.77 4.11 5.99
CA ALA A 337 4.10 2.71 6.19
C ALA A 337 5.57 2.39 5.82
N ALA A 338 6.22 3.27 5.05
CA ALA A 338 7.55 3.02 4.48
C ALA A 338 8.72 3.37 5.41
N CYS A 339 8.54 4.25 6.39
CA CYS A 339 9.63 4.69 7.27
C CYS A 339 9.36 4.48 8.77
N GLY A 340 8.36 3.67 9.11
CA GLY A 340 8.33 2.99 10.40
C GLY A 340 8.89 1.59 10.19
N GLY A 341 10.09 1.31 10.71
CA GLY A 341 10.45 -0.07 11.01
C GLY A 341 9.46 -0.59 12.05
N ASN A 342 8.30 -1.06 11.60
CA ASN A 342 7.33 -1.89 12.31
C ASN A 342 7.27 -1.65 13.84
N ALA A 343 6.94 -0.44 14.28
CA ALA A 343 6.58 -0.18 15.69
C ALA A 343 5.13 -0.62 15.97
N GLY A 344 4.81 -1.85 15.55
CA GLY A 344 3.48 -2.45 15.54
C GLY A 344 3.48 -3.88 14.99
N ILE A 345 4.54 -4.31 14.31
CA ILE A 345 4.80 -5.73 14.04
C ILE A 345 5.92 -6.14 14.97
N ALA A 346 5.63 -7.11 15.83
CA ALA A 346 6.63 -7.67 16.72
C ALA A 346 7.88 -8.06 15.92
N ASN A 347 9.07 -7.66 16.41
CA ASN A 347 10.36 -7.93 15.76
C ASN A 347 10.39 -9.39 15.28
N PRO A 348 10.48 -9.69 13.96
CA PRO A 348 10.38 -11.04 13.44
C PRO A 348 11.35 -12.03 14.10
N ALA A 349 12.56 -11.56 14.41
CA ALA A 349 13.56 -12.36 15.13
C ALA A 349 13.18 -12.62 16.60
N ALA A 350 12.50 -11.66 17.26
CA ALA A 350 12.00 -11.83 18.61
C ALA A 350 10.79 -12.78 18.64
N VAL A 351 9.86 -12.63 17.71
CA VAL A 351 8.68 -13.50 17.54
C VAL A 351 9.15 -14.93 17.29
N TRP A 352 10.05 -15.12 16.33
CA TRP A 352 10.57 -16.44 15.99
C TRP A 352 11.29 -17.09 17.16
N CYS A 353 12.12 -16.34 17.91
CA CYS A 353 12.76 -16.86 19.12
C CYS A 353 11.72 -17.38 20.14
N ILE A 354 10.66 -16.62 20.39
CA ILE A 354 9.60 -16.99 21.34
C ILE A 354 8.78 -18.17 20.83
N GLU A 355 8.43 -18.22 19.53
CA GLU A 355 7.69 -19.32 18.89
C GLU A 355 8.46 -20.65 18.94
N GLN A 356 9.80 -20.61 18.80
CA GLN A 356 10.65 -21.79 18.96
C GLN A 356 10.83 -22.21 20.44
N GLY A 357 10.14 -21.54 21.37
CA GLY A 357 10.16 -21.86 22.80
C GLY A 357 11.42 -21.39 23.52
N HIS A 358 12.09 -20.36 23.01
CA HIS A 358 13.27 -19.76 23.62
C HIS A 358 12.94 -18.40 24.25
N THR A 359 13.80 -17.94 25.16
CA THR A 359 13.61 -16.66 25.85
C THR A 359 14.29 -15.55 25.04
N TYR A 360 13.56 -14.48 24.75
CA TYR A 360 14.11 -13.28 24.09
C TYR A 360 14.50 -12.21 25.11
N GLU A 361 15.67 -11.59 24.93
CA GLU A 361 16.18 -10.52 25.79
C GLU A 361 16.84 -9.44 24.93
N ILE A 362 16.61 -8.16 25.26
CA ILE A 362 17.29 -7.02 24.64
C ILE A 362 18.50 -6.64 25.51
N ARG A 363 19.68 -6.54 24.90
CA ARG A 363 20.93 -6.15 25.54
C ARG A 363 21.48 -4.86 24.96
N LYS A 364 22.24 -4.14 25.77
CA LYS A 364 22.95 -2.92 25.37
C LYS A 364 24.43 -3.17 25.19
N ASN A 365 24.98 -2.70 24.08
CA ASN A 365 26.40 -2.59 23.85
C ASN A 365 26.99 -1.40 24.62
N ALA A 366 28.31 -1.37 24.73
CA ALA A 366 29.04 -0.30 25.42
C ALA A 366 28.91 1.07 24.73
N ASP A 367 28.52 1.09 23.46
CA ASP A 367 28.22 2.29 22.66
C ASP A 367 26.75 2.74 22.80
N GLY A 368 25.94 2.06 23.61
CA GLY A 368 24.53 2.38 23.83
C GLY A 368 23.58 1.75 22.80
N SER A 369 24.08 1.08 21.75
CA SER A 369 23.24 0.36 20.79
C SER A 369 22.57 -0.86 21.43
N GLU A 370 21.30 -1.10 21.12
CA GLU A 370 20.54 -2.25 21.59
C GLU A 370 20.56 -3.39 20.55
N TYR A 371 20.66 -4.63 21.01
CA TYR A 371 20.56 -5.82 20.18
C TYR A 371 19.76 -6.92 20.90
N GLY A 372 19.01 -7.72 20.14
CA GLY A 372 18.19 -8.79 20.68
C GLY A 372 18.91 -10.13 20.65
N VAL A 373 18.83 -10.90 21.73
CA VAL A 373 19.39 -12.26 21.81
C VAL A 373 18.31 -13.29 22.14
N CYS A 374 18.51 -14.48 21.61
CA CYS A 374 17.70 -15.66 21.88
C CYS A 374 18.44 -16.60 22.83
N ILE A 375 17.82 -16.92 23.97
CA ILE A 375 18.38 -17.73 25.05
C ILE A 375 17.69 -19.10 25.06
N PHE A 376 18.47 -20.13 24.76
CA PHE A 376 18.02 -21.51 24.67
C PHE A 376 17.95 -22.14 26.06
N ALA A 377 17.12 -23.18 26.22
CA ALA A 377 16.95 -23.89 27.49
C ALA A 377 18.26 -24.54 28.01
N ASN A 378 19.23 -24.79 27.13
CA ASN A 378 20.56 -25.29 27.50
C ASN A 378 21.56 -24.18 27.92
N GLY A 379 21.12 -22.91 27.94
CA GLY A 379 21.93 -21.73 28.28
C GLY A 379 22.70 -21.12 27.12
N THR A 380 22.56 -21.64 25.90
CA THR A 380 23.17 -21.04 24.70
C THR A 380 22.51 -19.69 24.42
N VAL A 381 23.31 -18.69 24.05
CA VAL A 381 22.82 -17.36 23.67
C VAL A 381 23.28 -17.08 22.25
N ILE A 382 22.35 -16.81 21.35
CA ILE A 382 22.61 -16.48 19.94
C ILE A 382 21.94 -15.14 19.65
N ASP A 383 22.55 -14.32 18.79
CA ASP A 383 21.88 -13.13 18.27
C ASP A 383 20.54 -13.54 17.61
N ALA A 384 19.47 -12.83 17.94
CA ALA A 384 18.13 -13.24 17.52
C ALA A 384 17.98 -13.19 15.99
N TRP A 385 18.64 -12.25 15.32
CA TRP A 385 18.63 -12.15 13.86
C TRP A 385 19.49 -13.21 13.19
N ASP A 386 20.61 -13.58 13.80
CA ASP A 386 21.43 -14.70 13.32
C ASP A 386 20.68 -16.04 13.44
N TYR A 387 19.95 -16.25 14.53
CA TYR A 387 19.13 -17.44 14.70
C TYR A 387 18.00 -17.49 13.67
N TYR A 388 17.30 -16.37 13.48
CA TYR A 388 16.22 -16.24 12.50
C TYR A 388 16.70 -16.59 11.08
N ARG A 389 17.79 -15.97 10.59
CA ARG A 389 18.34 -16.22 9.25
C ARG A 389 18.84 -17.65 9.00
N GLN A 390 19.18 -18.38 10.07
CA GLN A 390 19.65 -19.76 9.96
C GLN A 390 18.51 -20.77 9.91
N THR A 391 17.31 -20.39 10.36
CA THR A 391 16.22 -21.32 10.64
C THR A 391 14.88 -20.96 10.00
N HIS A 392 14.83 -19.82 9.31
CA HIS A 392 13.71 -19.29 8.54
C HIS A 392 14.19 -19.01 7.12
#